data_AF-A0A382J4L1-F1
#
_entry.id   AF-A0A382J4L1-F1
#
_cell.length_a   1.000
_cell.length_b   1.000
_cell.length_c   1.000
_cell.angle_alpha   90.00
_cell.angle_beta   90.00
_cell.angle_gamma   90.00
#
_symmetry.space_group_name_H-M   'P 1'
#
loop_
_entity.id
_entity.type
_entity.pdbx_description
1 polymer ?
#
loop_
_entity_poly.entity_id
_entity_poly.type
_entity_poly.pdbx_seq_one_letter_code
_entity_poly.pdbx_strand_id
1 'polypeptide(L)'
;MLKADFHIHTNYSPDSEVSPEQLVERCLKVGLNCIAVTDHNTIEGALAVKELAPFTVIIGEEIRSTQGEITGLFLTECIPADLPPADTVKLIKDQGGIVSIPHPFDRFRSEVISAAALESITDFADIVEIFNARNSMSADDRKARTYAQDHGLLTSAVSDAHTTIEL
;
A
#
# COMPACT_ATOMS: atom_id res chain seq x y z
N MET A 1 -0.24 -22.51 -4.11
CA MET A 1 0.80 -21.56 -3.69
C MET A 1 0.19 -20.17 -3.72
N LEU A 2 0.34 -19.38 -2.66
CA LEU A 2 -0.09 -17.99 -2.62
C LEU A 2 0.87 -17.14 -3.47
N LYS A 3 0.34 -16.29 -4.34
CA LYS A 3 1.08 -15.31 -5.14
C LYS A 3 0.39 -13.98 -4.93
N ALA A 4 1.07 -13.07 -4.22
CA ALA A 4 0.45 -11.89 -3.69
C ALA A 4 1.20 -10.61 -4.00
N ASP A 5 0.44 -9.52 -4.06
CA ASP A 5 0.93 -8.15 -4.15
C ASP A 5 0.01 -7.26 -3.31
N PHE A 6 0.60 -6.41 -2.47
CA PHE A 6 -0.13 -5.68 -1.43
C PHE A 6 -0.16 -4.17 -1.64
N HIS A 7 0.23 -3.71 -2.84
CA HIS A 7 0.16 -2.31 -3.21
C HIS A 7 -0.12 -2.20 -4.71
N ILE A 8 -1.36 -1.90 -5.08
CA ILE A 8 -1.83 -1.79 -6.47
C ILE A 8 -2.90 -0.69 -6.54
N HIS A 9 -2.87 0.09 -7.62
CA HIS A 9 -3.82 1.15 -7.90
C HIS A 9 -4.74 0.80 -9.08
N THR A 10 -5.92 1.39 -9.05
CA THR A 10 -6.95 1.36 -10.10
C THR A 10 -7.29 2.79 -10.51
N ASN A 11 -8.16 2.95 -11.50
CA ASN A 11 -8.67 4.26 -11.92
C ASN A 11 -9.57 4.98 -10.89
N TYR A 12 -9.69 4.45 -9.68
CA TYR A 12 -10.22 5.17 -8.52
C TYR A 12 -9.14 6.03 -7.85
N SER A 13 -7.86 5.73 -8.07
CA SER A 13 -6.75 6.67 -7.87
C SER A 13 -6.62 7.64 -9.05
N PRO A 14 -6.24 8.91 -8.81
CA PRO A 14 -6.10 9.92 -9.86
C PRO A 14 -4.91 9.69 -10.81
N ASP A 15 -4.00 8.77 -10.49
CA ASP A 15 -2.74 8.53 -11.19
C ASP A 15 -2.65 7.13 -11.83
N SER A 16 -3.75 6.37 -11.82
CA SER A 16 -3.88 5.11 -12.55
C SER A 16 -5.05 5.17 -13.54
N GLU A 17 -4.90 4.46 -14.65
CA GLU A 17 -5.93 4.31 -15.69
C GLU A 17 -6.48 2.87 -15.75
N VAL A 18 -6.11 2.01 -14.79
CA VAL A 18 -6.46 0.59 -14.78
C VAL A 18 -7.86 0.40 -14.20
N SER A 19 -8.81 -0.05 -14.99
CA SER A 19 -10.14 -0.38 -14.46
C SER A 19 -10.10 -1.65 -13.58
N PRO A 20 -11.06 -1.81 -12.64
CA PRO A 20 -11.19 -3.04 -11.86
C PRO A 20 -11.20 -4.33 -12.70
N GLU A 21 -11.87 -4.34 -13.85
CA GLU A 21 -11.92 -5.48 -14.76
C GLU A 21 -10.55 -5.79 -15.38
N GLN A 22 -9.82 -4.75 -15.80
CA GLN A 22 -8.48 -4.88 -16.37
C GLN A 22 -7.51 -5.43 -15.33
N LEU A 23 -7.62 -4.97 -14.08
CA LEU A 23 -6.82 -5.47 -12.97
C LEU A 23 -7.10 -6.96 -12.73
N VAL A 24 -8.36 -7.36 -12.59
CA VAL A 24 -8.73 -8.77 -12.40
C VAL A 24 -8.24 -9.64 -13.56
N GLU A 25 -8.43 -9.21 -14.80
CA GLU A 25 -7.94 -9.93 -15.97
C GLU A 25 -6.41 -10.08 -15.95
N ARG A 26 -5.68 -9.01 -15.59
CA ARG A 26 -4.22 -9.05 -15.50
C ARG A 26 -3.75 -10.00 -14.40
N CYS A 27 -4.32 -9.93 -13.20
CA CYS A 27 -4.00 -10.82 -12.09
C CYS A 27 -4.16 -12.30 -12.48
N LEU A 28 -5.26 -12.65 -13.16
CA LEU A 28 -5.48 -14.01 -13.67
C LEU A 28 -4.40 -14.44 -14.68
N LYS A 29 -4.00 -13.55 -15.60
CA LYS A 29 -2.97 -13.83 -16.60
C LYS A 29 -1.59 -14.09 -15.98
N VAL A 30 -1.21 -13.33 -14.95
CA VAL A 30 0.09 -13.49 -14.27
C VAL A 30 0.06 -14.51 -13.12
N GLY A 31 -1.13 -14.96 -12.76
CA GLY A 31 -1.39 -15.95 -11.72
C GLY A 31 -1.30 -15.40 -10.29
N LEU A 32 -1.53 -14.10 -10.10
CA LEU A 32 -1.77 -13.53 -8.76
C LEU A 32 -3.13 -14.04 -8.25
N ASN A 33 -3.17 -14.42 -6.96
CA ASN A 33 -4.37 -14.99 -6.35
C ASN A 33 -4.68 -14.42 -4.95
N CYS A 34 -3.97 -13.37 -4.56
CA CYS A 34 -4.28 -12.55 -3.40
C CYS A 34 -3.72 -11.15 -3.66
N ILE A 35 -4.53 -10.11 -3.67
CA ILE A 35 -4.03 -8.74 -3.86
C ILE A 35 -4.57 -7.81 -2.79
N ALA A 36 -3.87 -6.73 -2.49
CA ALA A 36 -4.46 -5.54 -1.90
C ALA A 36 -4.54 -4.44 -2.96
N VAL A 37 -5.71 -3.83 -3.07
CA VAL A 37 -5.90 -2.61 -3.84
C VAL A 37 -5.88 -1.47 -2.85
N THR A 38 -5.05 -0.47 -3.10
CA THR A 38 -4.67 0.59 -2.16
C THR A 38 -4.76 1.94 -2.84
N ASP A 39 -5.92 2.23 -3.44
CA ASP A 39 -6.13 3.51 -4.12
C ASP A 39 -5.92 4.70 -3.16
N HIS A 40 -5.52 5.85 -3.71
CA HIS A 40 -5.23 7.05 -2.93
C HIS A 40 -6.50 7.61 -2.29
N ASN A 41 -6.54 7.59 -0.95
CA ASN A 41 -7.61 8.16 -0.12
C ASN A 41 -9.03 7.61 -0.40
N THR A 42 -9.13 6.37 -0.90
CA THR A 42 -10.41 5.70 -1.12
C THR A 42 -10.26 4.18 -1.12
N ILE A 43 -11.30 3.47 -0.67
CA ILE A 43 -11.40 2.00 -0.78
C ILE A 43 -12.31 1.56 -1.95
N GLU A 44 -12.88 2.50 -2.70
CA GLU A 44 -13.92 2.19 -3.70
C GLU A 44 -13.42 1.25 -4.81
N GLY A 45 -12.19 1.44 -5.30
CA GLY A 45 -11.60 0.55 -6.29
C GLY A 45 -11.34 -0.85 -5.73
N ALA A 46 -10.89 -0.94 -4.48
CA ALA A 46 -10.74 -2.23 -3.79
C ALA A 46 -12.07 -2.99 -3.66
N LEU A 47 -13.15 -2.28 -3.32
CA LEU A 47 -14.50 -2.85 -3.26
C LEU A 47 -14.97 -3.31 -4.65
N ALA A 48 -14.77 -2.49 -5.69
CA ALA A 48 -15.14 -2.85 -7.06
C ALA A 48 -14.38 -4.09 -7.56
N VAL A 49 -13.08 -4.18 -7.28
CA VAL A 49 -12.25 -5.33 -7.64
C VAL A 49 -12.69 -6.58 -6.88
N LYS A 50 -13.05 -6.46 -5.59
CA LYS A 50 -13.54 -7.58 -4.77
C LYS A 50 -14.83 -8.21 -5.31
N GLU A 51 -15.73 -7.42 -5.87
CA GLU A 51 -16.97 -7.94 -6.49
C GLU A 51 -16.71 -8.75 -7.76
N LEU A 52 -15.61 -8.46 -8.46
CA LEU A 52 -15.26 -9.09 -9.75
C LEU A 52 -14.28 -10.26 -9.60
N ALA A 53 -13.39 -10.20 -8.62
CA ALA A 53 -12.25 -11.10 -8.50
C ALA A 53 -12.66 -12.51 -8.02
N PRO A 54 -12.24 -13.59 -8.70
CA PRO A 54 -12.43 -14.96 -8.22
C PRO A 54 -11.35 -15.39 -7.20
N PHE A 55 -10.60 -14.43 -6.65
CA PHE A 55 -9.47 -14.64 -5.75
C PHE A 55 -9.53 -13.66 -4.57
N THR A 56 -8.60 -13.78 -3.62
CA THR A 56 -8.66 -12.94 -2.41
C THR A 56 -8.31 -11.49 -2.73
N VAL A 57 -9.18 -10.56 -2.33
CA VAL A 57 -8.95 -9.11 -2.42
C VAL A 57 -8.99 -8.54 -1.01
N ILE A 58 -7.87 -7.95 -0.59
CA ILE A 58 -7.73 -7.20 0.64
C ILE A 58 -8.17 -5.78 0.34
N ILE A 59 -9.12 -5.29 1.12
CA ILE A 59 -9.56 -3.89 1.04
C ILE A 59 -8.49 -3.04 1.71
N GLY A 60 -7.80 -2.23 0.92
CA GLY A 60 -6.79 -1.31 1.39
C GLY A 60 -6.98 0.09 0.84
N GLU A 61 -6.16 1.00 1.34
CA GLU A 61 -6.13 2.41 0.98
C GLU A 61 -4.70 2.91 1.15
N GLU A 62 -4.20 3.73 0.24
CA GLU A 62 -2.99 4.54 0.47
C GLU A 62 -3.42 5.93 0.93
N ILE A 63 -3.33 6.17 2.24
CA ILE A 63 -3.85 7.38 2.87
C ILE A 63 -2.76 8.44 2.83
N ARG A 64 -3.06 9.60 2.24
CA ARG A 64 -2.22 10.79 2.38
C ARG A 64 -2.43 11.39 3.77
N SER A 65 -1.39 11.36 4.61
CA SER A 65 -1.34 12.09 5.88
C SER A 65 -0.70 13.48 5.69
N THR A 66 -0.71 14.31 6.74
CA THR A 66 0.00 15.60 6.75
C THR A 66 1.52 15.50 6.56
N GLN A 67 2.10 14.29 6.66
CA GLN A 67 3.55 14.07 6.58
C GLN A 67 3.92 12.85 5.73
N GLY A 68 3.18 12.63 4.64
CA GLY A 68 3.38 11.56 3.65
C GLY A 68 2.38 10.41 3.80
N GLU A 69 2.58 9.34 3.05
CA GLU A 69 1.61 8.26 2.88
C GLU A 69 1.75 7.14 3.92
N ILE A 70 0.61 6.55 4.25
CA ILE A 70 0.48 5.39 5.12
C ILE A 70 -0.56 4.47 4.49
N THR A 71 -0.26 3.19 4.35
CA THR A 71 -1.19 2.23 3.77
C THR A 71 -1.94 1.50 4.87
N GLY A 72 -3.27 1.53 4.80
CA GLY A 72 -4.14 0.71 5.63
C GLY A 72 -4.61 -0.52 4.85
N LEU A 73 -4.56 -1.69 5.48
CA LEU A 73 -5.05 -2.94 4.91
C LEU A 73 -6.15 -3.54 5.79
N PHE A 74 -7.05 -4.32 5.19
CA PHE A 74 -8.23 -4.91 5.84
C PHE A 74 -9.22 -3.86 6.38
N LEU A 75 -9.35 -2.75 5.66
CA LEU A 75 -10.26 -1.67 6.03
C LEU A 75 -11.72 -2.02 5.74
N THR A 76 -12.61 -1.41 6.51
CA THR A 76 -14.08 -1.48 6.33
C THR A 76 -14.69 -0.13 5.95
N GLU A 77 -14.01 0.97 6.27
CA GLU A 77 -14.41 2.35 5.97
C GLU A 77 -13.16 3.15 5.55
N CYS A 78 -13.34 4.16 4.68
CA CYS A 78 -12.25 5.05 4.28
C CYS A 78 -11.68 5.81 5.48
N ILE A 79 -10.39 6.13 5.42
CA ILE A 79 -9.72 7.00 6.39
C ILE A 79 -9.71 8.43 5.84
N PRO A 80 -10.08 9.46 6.63
CA PRO A 80 -9.95 10.84 6.16
C PRO A 80 -8.48 11.19 5.83
N ALA A 81 -8.29 11.81 4.67
CA ALA A 81 -7.00 12.34 4.25
C ALA A 81 -6.55 13.54 5.12
N ASP A 82 -5.27 13.87 5.01
CA ASP A 82 -4.64 15.05 5.61
C ASP A 82 -4.74 15.10 7.15
N LEU A 83 -4.81 13.92 7.78
CA LEU A 83 -4.69 13.76 9.22
C LEU A 83 -3.22 13.69 9.67
N PRO A 84 -2.91 13.99 10.95
CA PRO A 84 -1.62 13.62 11.53
C PRO A 84 -1.34 12.11 11.38
N PRO A 85 -0.09 11.70 11.08
CA PRO A 85 0.28 10.29 10.91
C PRO A 85 -0.22 9.36 12.02
N ALA A 86 -0.11 9.80 13.28
CA ALA A 86 -0.56 9.03 14.44
C ALA A 86 -2.09 8.83 14.46
N ASP A 87 -2.85 9.84 14.01
CA ASP A 87 -4.32 9.77 13.93
C ASP A 87 -4.75 8.86 12.77
N THR A 88 -4.08 8.95 11.62
CA THR A 88 -4.26 8.01 10.49
C THR A 88 -4.06 6.57 10.94
N VAL A 89 -2.92 6.28 11.58
CA VAL A 89 -2.59 4.96 12.12
C VAL A 89 -3.60 4.49 13.15
N LYS A 90 -4.01 5.38 14.05
CA LYS A 90 -5.03 5.07 15.04
C LYS A 90 -6.34 4.63 14.38
N LEU A 91 -6.82 5.35 13.37
CA LEU A 91 -8.06 5.00 12.69
C LEU A 91 -7.97 3.68 11.93
N ILE A 92 -6.81 3.38 11.32
CA ILE A 92 -6.56 2.05 10.71
C ILE A 92 -6.66 0.96 11.79
N LYS A 93 -6.00 1.14 12.94
CA LYS A 93 -6.00 0.16 14.04
C LYS A 93 -7.35 0.02 14.73
N ASP A 94 -8.13 1.10 14.84
CA ASP A 94 -9.49 1.07 15.41
C ASP A 94 -10.43 0.19 14.58
N GLN A 95 -10.19 0.06 13.27
CA GLN A 95 -10.89 -0.89 12.39
C GLN A 95 -10.35 -2.33 12.48
N GLY A 96 -9.30 -2.57 13.27
CA GLY A 96 -8.56 -3.84 13.29
C GLY A 96 -7.67 -4.05 12.05
N GLY A 97 -7.41 -2.97 11.30
CA GLY A 97 -6.59 -2.98 10.11
C GLY A 97 -5.10 -3.12 10.40
N ILE A 98 -4.36 -3.44 9.33
CA ILE A 98 -2.90 -3.54 9.34
C ILE A 98 -2.32 -2.25 8.76
N VAL A 99 -1.26 -1.75 9.40
CA VAL A 99 -0.52 -0.56 8.98
C VAL A 99 0.72 -1.01 8.22
N SER A 100 0.76 -0.68 6.93
CA SER A 100 1.93 -0.88 6.07
C SER A 100 2.53 0.48 5.74
N ILE A 101 3.87 0.58 5.84
CA ILE A 101 4.60 1.78 5.48
C ILE A 101 5.06 1.63 4.01
N PRO A 102 4.46 2.38 3.07
CA PRO A 102 4.79 2.27 1.67
C PRO A 102 6.06 3.06 1.36
N HIS A 103 6.91 2.50 0.46
CA HIS A 103 8.10 3.16 -0.12
C HIS A 103 8.85 4.19 0.77
N PRO A 104 9.19 3.87 2.04
CA PRO A 104 9.49 4.86 3.10
C PRO A 104 10.74 5.72 2.90
N PHE A 105 11.58 5.37 1.94
CA PHE A 105 12.88 6.00 1.72
C PHE A 105 13.13 6.38 0.27
N ASP A 106 12.10 6.33 -0.58
CA ASP A 106 12.22 6.81 -1.96
C ASP A 106 12.64 8.29 -1.96
N ARG A 107 13.64 8.64 -2.77
CA ARG A 107 14.20 10.01 -2.82
C ARG A 107 13.51 10.94 -3.80
N PHE A 108 12.68 10.42 -4.69
CA PHE A 108 12.14 11.14 -5.85
C PHE A 108 10.62 11.27 -5.81
N ARG A 109 9.94 10.44 -5.02
CA ARG A 109 8.49 10.51 -4.82
C ARG A 109 8.11 11.63 -3.85
N SER A 110 7.00 12.31 -4.12
CA SER A 110 6.56 13.50 -3.37
C SER A 110 5.93 13.19 -2.02
N GLU A 111 5.22 12.07 -1.90
CA GLU A 111 4.38 11.75 -0.73
C GLU A 111 5.03 10.71 0.20
N VAL A 112 6.35 10.60 0.19
CA VAL A 112 7.09 9.71 1.08
C VAL A 112 6.95 10.19 2.53
N ILE A 113 6.71 9.25 3.45
CA ILE A 113 6.59 9.54 4.87
C ILE A 113 7.84 10.27 5.40
N SER A 114 7.62 11.34 6.16
CA SER A 114 8.71 12.10 6.78
C SER A 114 9.46 11.24 7.81
N ALA A 115 10.74 11.50 8.04
CA ALA A 115 11.52 10.74 9.04
C ALA A 115 10.93 10.85 10.46
N ALA A 116 10.41 12.04 10.83
CA ALA A 116 9.78 12.27 12.13
C ALA A 116 8.44 11.53 12.25
N ALA A 117 7.65 11.53 11.18
CA ALA A 117 6.40 10.77 11.12
C ALA A 117 6.66 9.27 11.22
N LEU A 118 7.61 8.77 10.43
CA LEU A 118 8.04 7.38 10.43
C LEU A 118 8.42 6.91 11.84
N GLU A 119 9.31 7.65 12.52
CA GLU A 119 9.70 7.37 13.91
C GLU A 119 8.49 7.37 14.86
N SER A 120 7.58 8.34 14.71
CA SER A 120 6.40 8.45 15.59
C SER A 120 5.38 7.32 15.46
N ILE A 121 5.31 6.67 14.30
CA ILE A 121 4.34 5.60 14.05
C ILE A 121 4.95 4.19 14.07
N THR A 122 6.27 4.07 14.21
CA THR A 122 6.99 2.80 14.03
C THR A 122 6.44 1.69 14.91
N ASP A 123 6.19 1.99 16.19
CA ASP A 123 5.70 1.02 17.19
C ASP A 123 4.28 0.51 16.89
N PHE A 124 3.57 1.17 15.97
CA PHE A 124 2.23 0.81 15.55
C PHE A 124 2.18 0.27 14.12
N ALA A 125 3.28 0.37 13.37
CA ALA A 125 3.41 -0.22 12.05
C ALA A 125 3.56 -1.75 12.16
N ASP A 126 3.01 -2.48 11.19
CA ASP A 126 3.13 -3.93 11.13
C ASP A 126 4.08 -4.36 10.00
N ILE A 127 3.98 -3.67 8.87
CA ILE A 127 4.67 -4.01 7.62
C ILE A 127 5.45 -2.80 7.12
N VAL A 128 6.61 -3.06 6.51
CA VAL A 128 7.32 -2.09 5.69
C VAL A 128 7.66 -2.68 4.32
N GLU A 129 7.48 -1.87 3.27
CA GLU A 129 7.90 -2.24 1.92
C GLU A 129 9.42 -2.21 1.79
N ILE A 130 10.02 -3.38 1.63
CA ILE A 130 11.47 -3.54 1.47
C ILE A 130 11.91 -3.68 0.01
N PHE A 131 10.92 -3.75 -0.89
CA PHE A 131 11.09 -3.72 -2.33
C PHE A 131 9.80 -3.15 -2.93
N ASN A 132 9.94 -2.07 -3.68
CA ASN A 132 8.86 -1.48 -4.45
C ASN A 132 9.36 -1.33 -5.89
N ALA A 133 8.64 -1.87 -6.87
CA ALA A 133 9.12 -1.92 -8.25
C ALA A 133 9.27 -0.53 -8.89
N ARG A 134 8.62 0.50 -8.33
CA ARG A 134 8.75 1.90 -8.76
C ARG A 134 9.91 2.65 -8.10
N ASN A 135 10.58 2.08 -7.10
CA ASN A 135 11.76 2.70 -6.50
C ASN A 135 12.89 2.78 -7.54
N SER A 136 13.43 3.99 -7.75
CA SER A 136 14.51 4.20 -8.73
C SER A 136 15.88 3.73 -8.25
N MET A 137 16.08 3.59 -6.94
CA MET A 137 17.38 3.32 -6.33
C MET A 137 17.30 2.14 -5.38
N SER A 138 18.01 1.05 -5.70
CA SER A 138 18.13 -0.12 -4.80
C SER A 138 18.69 0.20 -3.40
N ALA A 139 19.29 1.37 -3.21
CA ALA A 139 19.73 1.85 -1.91
C ALA A 139 18.54 2.11 -0.96
N ASP A 140 17.39 2.50 -1.50
CA ASP A 140 16.22 2.87 -0.72
C ASP A 140 15.53 1.59 -0.19
N ASP A 141 15.42 0.56 -1.04
CA ASP A 141 15.03 -0.81 -0.65
C ASP A 141 15.96 -1.41 0.42
N ARG A 142 17.28 -1.21 0.27
CA ARG A 142 18.24 -1.68 1.29
C ARG A 142 18.03 -0.97 2.62
N LYS A 143 17.77 0.34 2.60
CA LYS A 143 17.49 1.12 3.80
C LYS A 143 16.19 0.67 4.45
N ALA A 144 15.15 0.41 3.66
CA ALA A 144 13.88 -0.16 4.14
C ALA A 144 14.07 -1.52 4.81
N ARG A 145 14.86 -2.41 4.19
CA ARG A 145 15.18 -3.72 4.78
C ARG A 145 15.91 -3.60 6.11
N THR A 146 16.92 -2.74 6.21
CA THR A 146 17.64 -2.51 7.47
C THR A 146 16.70 -1.95 8.54
N TYR A 147 15.89 -0.96 8.18
CA TYR A 147 14.91 -0.37 9.10
C TYR A 147 13.90 -1.41 9.61
N ALA A 148 13.40 -2.30 8.74
CA ALA A 148 12.52 -3.40 9.12
C ALA A 148 13.16 -4.33 10.17
N GLN A 149 14.43 -4.69 9.94
CA GLN A 149 15.19 -5.57 10.83
C GLN A 149 15.43 -4.94 12.20
N ASP A 150 15.79 -3.65 12.22
CA ASP A 150 16.09 -2.92 13.45
C ASP A 150 14.86 -2.76 14.36
N HIS A 151 13.65 -2.73 13.78
CA HIS A 151 12.38 -2.54 14.50
C HIS A 151 11.50 -3.80 14.59
N GLY A 152 11.97 -4.93 14.05
CA GLY A 152 11.22 -6.20 14.08
C GLY A 152 9.93 -6.20 13.28
N LEU A 153 9.83 -5.39 12.23
CA LEU A 153 8.65 -5.27 11.36
C LEU A 153 8.59 -6.42 10.34
N LEU A 154 7.37 -6.78 9.92
CA LEU A 154 7.16 -7.65 8.77
C LEU A 154 7.55 -6.90 7.49
N THR A 155 7.86 -7.66 6.44
CA THR A 155 8.36 -7.09 5.19
C THR A 155 7.48 -7.47 4.01
N SER A 156 7.20 -6.53 3.12
CA SER A 156 6.52 -6.77 1.84
C SER A 156 7.42 -6.41 0.65
N ALA A 157 7.13 -7.05 -0.48
CA ALA A 157 7.66 -6.68 -1.79
C ALA A 157 6.45 -6.46 -2.71
N VAL A 158 6.37 -5.32 -3.38
CA VAL A 158 5.17 -4.88 -4.09
C VAL A 158 5.49 -4.32 -5.47
N SER A 159 4.51 -4.36 -6.38
CA SER A 159 4.63 -3.68 -7.68
C SER A 159 4.39 -2.19 -7.56
N ASP A 160 3.44 -1.77 -6.71
CA ASP A 160 2.92 -0.40 -6.69
C ASP A 160 2.39 -0.01 -8.07
N ALA A 161 1.69 -0.96 -8.72
CA ALA A 161 1.30 -0.86 -10.11
C ALA A 161 0.19 0.17 -10.32
N HIS A 162 0.38 1.01 -11.33
CA HIS A 162 -0.58 2.01 -11.83
C HIS A 162 -1.02 1.69 -13.26
N THR A 163 -0.36 0.74 -13.90
CA THR A 163 -0.65 0.23 -15.25
C THR A 163 -0.64 -1.30 -15.25
N THR A 164 -1.33 -1.92 -16.20
CA THR A 164 -1.37 -3.38 -16.30
C THR A 164 -0.02 -4.04 -16.62
N ILE A 165 0.97 -3.28 -17.13
CA ILE A 165 2.30 -3.80 -17.48
C ILE A 165 3.20 -3.95 -16.24
N GLU A 166 2.91 -3.21 -15.18
CA GLU A 166 3.66 -3.24 -13.92
C GLU A 166 3.35 -4.46 -13.04
N LEU A 167 2.26 -5.20 -13.36
CA LEU A 167 1.89 -6.51 -12.79
C LEU A 167 2.36 -7.66 -13.66
#